data_AF-A6N829-F1
#
_entry.id   AF-A6N829-F1
#
_cell.length_a   1.000
_cell.length_b   1.000
_cell.length_c   1.000
_cell.angle_alpha   90.00
_cell.angle_beta   90.00
_cell.angle_gamma   90.00
#
_symmetry.space_group_name_H-M   'P 1'
#
loop_
_entity.id
_entity.type
_entity.pdbx_description
1 polymer ?
#
loop_
_entity_poly.entity_id
_entity_poly.type
_entity_poly.pdbx_seq_one_letter_code
_entity_poly.pdbx_strand_id
1 'polypeptide(L)'
;MLRFCRSRLAIGAYALFMIEQKKNPALSGLPVAQRGKVTSKLYKALAPAERAALEKRAKATPSPKRNKMKGIEKKEQKPKRKPSKYAQFVKANLPKYSQLPNSERLAAVAKLWRQQQQQKQQPKKKKT
;
A
#
# COMPACT_ATOMS: atom_id res chain seq x y z
N MET A 1 -1.20 18.44 24.74
CA MET A 1 -1.04 17.38 23.72
C MET A 1 -2.36 16.63 23.54
N LEU A 2 -3.17 17.00 22.55
CA LEU A 2 -4.41 16.28 22.24
C LEU A 2 -4.06 14.99 21.49
N ARG A 3 -4.12 13.85 22.18
CA ARG A 3 -3.99 12.53 21.53
C ARG A 3 -5.26 12.32 20.72
N PHE A 4 -5.17 12.42 19.39
CA PHE A 4 -6.26 12.08 18.50
C PHE A 4 -6.53 10.57 18.60
N CYS A 5 -7.42 10.17 19.51
CA CYS A 5 -7.90 8.80 19.59
C CYS A 5 -8.63 8.50 18.29
N ARG A 6 -7.98 7.73 17.41
CA ARG A 6 -8.65 7.15 16.24
C ARG A 6 -9.67 6.14 16.74
N SER A 7 -10.89 6.60 16.99
CA SER A 7 -12.05 5.74 17.19
C SER A 7 -12.09 4.75 16.03
N ARG A 8 -12.06 3.45 16.36
CA ARG A 8 -12.12 2.42 15.33
C ARG A 8 -13.50 2.53 14.69
N LEU A 9 -13.54 2.67 13.37
CA LEU A 9 -14.81 2.63 12.64
C LEU A 9 -15.53 1.32 12.97
N ALA A 10 -16.84 1.39 13.17
CA ALA A 10 -17.65 0.20 13.38
C ALA A 10 -17.63 -0.70 12.13
N ILE A 11 -17.85 -1.99 12.32
CA ILE A 11 -17.96 -2.95 11.21
C ILE A 11 -19.30 -2.75 10.50
N GLY A 12 -19.35 -2.98 9.18
CA GLY A 12 -20.61 -2.98 8.43
C GLY A 12 -21.44 -4.23 8.71
N ALA A 13 -22.77 -4.12 8.63
CA ALA A 13 -23.70 -5.23 8.92
C ALA A 13 -23.36 -6.51 8.13
N TYR A 14 -23.19 -6.41 6.81
CA TYR A 14 -22.84 -7.58 6.00
C TYR A 14 -21.52 -8.24 6.42
N ALA A 15 -20.52 -7.47 6.85
CA ALA A 15 -19.25 -8.02 7.31
C ALA A 15 -19.40 -8.77 8.64
N LEU A 16 -20.23 -8.28 9.56
CA LEU A 16 -20.56 -9.00 10.79
C LEU A 16 -21.28 -10.32 10.46
N PHE A 17 -22.26 -10.28 9.55
CA PHE A 17 -22.96 -11.47 9.09
C PHE A 17 -22.01 -12.54 8.51
N MET A 18 -21.02 -12.13 7.69
CA MET A 18 -20.01 -13.06 7.17
C MET A 18 -19.15 -13.68 8.27
N ILE A 19 -18.84 -12.94 9.33
CA ILE A 19 -18.10 -13.45 10.49
C ILE A 19 -18.93 -14.50 11.24
N GLU A 20 -20.21 -14.23 11.47
CA GLU A 20 -21.15 -15.16 12.12
C GLU A 20 -21.33 -16.44 11.29
N GLN A 21 -21.44 -16.33 9.97
CA GLN A 21 -21.65 -17.47 9.07
C GLN A 21 -20.38 -18.28 8.76
N LYS A 22 -19.21 -17.90 9.28
CA LYS A 22 -17.93 -18.56 8.97
C LYS A 22 -17.90 -20.05 9.36
N LYS A 23 -18.65 -20.44 10.39
CA LYS A 23 -18.72 -21.82 10.89
C LYS A 23 -19.92 -22.62 10.33
N ASN A 24 -20.68 -22.05 9.39
CA ASN A 24 -21.84 -22.74 8.83
C ASN A 24 -21.40 -23.95 7.99
N PRO A 25 -21.87 -25.18 8.28
CA PRO A 25 -21.50 -26.38 7.53
C PRO A 25 -21.91 -26.31 6.05
N ALA A 26 -22.97 -25.55 5.71
CA ALA A 26 -23.37 -25.35 4.32
C ALA A 26 -22.32 -24.57 3.49
N LEU A 27 -21.41 -23.85 4.15
CA LEU A 27 -20.36 -23.06 3.50
C LEU A 27 -18.97 -23.69 3.64
N SER A 28 -18.78 -24.70 4.50
CA SER A 28 -17.47 -25.26 4.82
C SER A 28 -16.86 -26.08 3.67
N GLY A 29 -17.70 -26.71 2.83
CA GLY A 29 -17.27 -27.49 1.66
C GLY A 29 -17.12 -26.69 0.36
N LEU A 30 -17.62 -25.45 0.30
CA LEU A 30 -17.59 -24.66 -0.94
C LEU A 30 -16.23 -23.98 -1.17
N PRO A 31 -15.81 -23.77 -2.43
CA PRO A 31 -14.67 -22.90 -2.74
C PRO A 31 -14.90 -21.48 -2.21
N VAL A 32 -13.84 -20.82 -1.74
CA VAL A 32 -13.91 -19.48 -1.12
C VAL A 32 -14.64 -18.47 -2.01
N ALA A 33 -14.43 -18.52 -3.32
CA ALA A 33 -15.10 -17.64 -4.28
C ALA A 33 -16.63 -17.83 -4.34
N GLN A 34 -17.11 -19.05 -4.15
CA GLN A 34 -18.54 -19.37 -4.15
C GLN A 34 -19.21 -19.02 -2.82
N ARG A 35 -18.48 -19.15 -1.70
CA ARG A 35 -18.99 -18.78 -0.36
C ARG A 35 -19.54 -17.36 -0.34
N GLY A 36 -18.80 -16.40 -0.91
CA GLY A 36 -19.24 -15.00 -0.97
C GLY A 36 -20.54 -14.79 -1.73
N LYS A 37 -20.79 -15.57 -2.80
CA LYS A 37 -22.05 -15.50 -3.56
C LYS A 37 -23.22 -16.04 -2.73
N VAL A 38 -23.02 -17.18 -2.05
CA VAL A 38 -24.05 -17.80 -1.20
C VAL A 38 -24.36 -16.92 0.01
N THR A 39 -23.35 -16.40 0.71
CA THR A 39 -23.57 -15.49 1.85
C THR A 39 -24.27 -14.21 1.43
N SER A 40 -23.98 -13.67 0.25
CA SER A 40 -24.68 -12.49 -0.26
C SER A 40 -26.16 -12.78 -0.52
N LYS A 41 -26.50 -13.94 -1.10
CA LYS A 41 -27.88 -14.38 -1.29
C LYS A 41 -28.60 -14.54 0.05
N LEU A 42 -27.99 -15.21 1.02
CA LEU A 42 -28.55 -15.39 2.36
C LEU A 42 -28.81 -14.05 3.05
N TYR A 43 -27.86 -13.11 2.99
CA TYR A 43 -28.03 -11.79 3.57
C TYR A 43 -29.18 -11.00 2.94
N LYS A 44 -29.37 -11.12 1.62
CA LYS A 44 -30.48 -10.50 0.90
C LYS A 44 -31.83 -11.19 1.18
N ALA A 45 -31.83 -12.45 1.57
CA ALA A 45 -33.04 -13.17 1.95
C ALA A 45 -33.50 -12.84 3.39
N LEU A 46 -32.64 -12.27 4.25
CA LEU A 46 -33.00 -11.86 5.61
C LEU A 46 -34.15 -10.85 5.61
N ALA A 47 -35.04 -10.99 6.59
CA ALA A 47 -36.13 -10.04 6.82
C ALA A 47 -35.57 -8.65 7.19
N PRO A 48 -36.26 -7.55 6.84
CA PRO A 48 -35.82 -6.20 7.18
C PRO A 48 -35.57 -5.99 8.68
N ALA A 49 -36.39 -6.61 9.54
CA ALA A 49 -36.25 -6.55 10.99
C ALA A 49 -34.92 -7.19 11.48
N GLU A 50 -34.56 -8.35 10.92
CA GLU A 50 -33.32 -9.05 11.26
C GLU A 50 -32.10 -8.25 10.80
N ARG A 51 -32.17 -7.63 9.61
CA ARG A 51 -31.12 -6.73 9.14
C ARG A 51 -30.93 -5.52 10.05
N ALA A 52 -32.02 -4.90 10.50
CA ALA A 52 -31.95 -3.76 11.43
C ALA A 52 -31.32 -4.16 12.78
N ALA A 53 -31.65 -5.35 13.31
CA ALA A 53 -31.01 -5.88 14.51
C ALA A 53 -29.51 -6.16 14.29
N LEU A 54 -29.14 -6.62 13.09
CA LEU A 54 -27.76 -6.89 12.72
C LEU A 54 -26.96 -5.58 12.56
N GLU A 55 -27.55 -4.53 11.99
CA GLU A 55 -26.94 -3.20 11.91
C GLU A 55 -26.65 -2.59 13.28
N LYS A 56 -27.57 -2.72 14.24
CA LYS A 56 -27.35 -2.27 15.62
C LYS A 56 -26.15 -2.98 16.25
N ARG A 57 -26.05 -4.30 16.08
CA ARG A 57 -24.91 -5.10 16.56
C ARG A 57 -23.60 -4.74 15.86
N ALA A 58 -23.64 -4.50 14.56
CA ALA A 58 -22.47 -4.14 13.77
C ALA A 58 -21.90 -2.78 14.19
N LYS A 59 -22.76 -1.80 14.48
CA LYS A 59 -22.37 -0.49 15.02
C LYS A 59 -21.67 -0.60 16.39
N ALA A 60 -22.08 -1.55 17.23
CA ALA A 60 -21.44 -1.81 18.52
C ALA A 60 -20.11 -2.57 18.41
N THR A 61 -19.81 -3.15 17.24
CA THR A 61 -18.62 -4.00 17.05
C THR A 61 -17.48 -3.20 16.40
N PRO A 62 -16.33 -3.04 17.07
CA PRO A 62 -15.20 -2.30 16.51
C PRO A 62 -14.50 -3.08 15.38
N SER A 63 -14.11 -2.38 14.32
CA SER A 63 -13.40 -3.00 13.19
C SER A 63 -12.00 -3.50 13.58
N PRO A 64 -11.59 -4.70 13.09
CA PRO A 64 -10.26 -5.23 13.36
C PRO A 64 -9.19 -4.30 12.74
N LYS A 65 -8.04 -4.20 13.42
CA LYS A 65 -6.91 -3.41 12.94
C LYS A 65 -6.39 -4.03 11.65
N ARG A 66 -6.55 -3.33 10.52
CA ARG A 66 -5.94 -3.74 9.26
C ARG A 66 -4.43 -3.56 9.36
N ASN A 67 -3.70 -4.65 9.58
CA ASN A 67 -2.27 -4.67 9.32
C ASN A 67 -2.11 -4.49 7.80
N LYS A 68 -1.59 -3.34 7.37
CA LYS A 68 -1.13 -3.20 5.99
C LYS A 68 0.02 -4.18 5.83
N MET A 69 -0.27 -5.38 5.36
CA MET A 69 0.75 -6.27 4.84
C MET A 69 1.50 -5.43 3.79
N LYS A 70 2.79 -5.18 4.00
CA LYS A 70 3.66 -4.69 2.92
C LYS A 70 3.51 -5.77 1.85
N GLY A 71 2.70 -5.47 0.83
CA GLY A 71 2.24 -6.46 -0.12
C GLY A 71 3.42 -7.25 -0.62
N ILE A 72 3.41 -8.55 -0.36
CA ILE A 72 4.32 -9.51 -0.96
C ILE A 72 4.26 -9.23 -2.46
N GLU A 73 5.44 -8.91 -2.99
CA GLU A 73 5.65 -8.28 -4.28
C GLU A 73 5.38 -9.25 -5.42
N LYS A 74 4.12 -9.36 -5.83
CA LYS A 74 3.77 -9.60 -7.23
C LYS A 74 2.74 -8.59 -7.65
N LYS A 75 3.13 -7.31 -7.58
CA LYS A 75 2.46 -6.31 -8.42
C LYS A 75 2.85 -6.67 -9.84
N GLU A 76 1.86 -7.10 -10.62
CA GLU A 76 1.82 -6.91 -12.06
C GLU A 76 2.56 -5.61 -12.39
N GLN A 77 3.52 -5.72 -13.30
CA GLN A 77 4.53 -4.72 -13.58
C GLN A 77 3.87 -3.41 -14.00
N LYS A 78 3.47 -2.58 -13.02
CA LYS A 78 3.10 -1.19 -13.30
C LYS A 78 4.30 -0.60 -14.06
N PRO A 79 4.06 0.11 -15.17
CA PRO A 79 5.15 0.58 -16.01
C PRO A 79 6.12 1.38 -15.14
N LYS A 80 7.37 0.91 -15.08
CA LYS A 80 8.41 1.60 -14.33
C LYS A 80 8.52 3.01 -14.91
N ARG A 81 8.50 4.02 -14.05
CA ARG A 81 8.66 5.42 -14.48
C ARG A 81 9.98 5.55 -15.26
N LYS A 82 9.99 6.39 -16.30
CA LYS A 82 11.22 6.72 -17.03
C LYS A 82 12.27 7.25 -16.03
N PRO A 83 13.54 6.81 -16.11
CA PRO A 83 14.56 7.23 -15.15
C PRO A 83 14.82 8.74 -15.26
N SER A 84 14.93 9.41 -14.11
CA SER A 84 15.36 10.82 -14.05
C SER A 84 16.78 10.99 -14.61
N LYS A 85 17.12 12.22 -15.05
CA LYS A 85 18.49 12.58 -15.49
C LYS A 85 19.55 12.19 -14.45
N TYR A 86 19.26 12.40 -13.16
CA TYR A 86 20.15 11.98 -12.08
C TYR A 86 20.28 10.46 -11.99
N ALA A 87 19.19 9.71 -12.16
CA ALA A 87 19.24 8.25 -12.12
C ALA A 87 20.05 7.67 -13.30
N GLN A 88 19.94 8.27 -14.49
CA GLN A 88 20.78 7.92 -15.64
C GLN A 88 22.26 8.22 -15.36
N PHE A 89 22.54 9.38 -14.78
CA PHE A 89 23.90 9.77 -14.39
C PHE A 89 24.51 8.83 -13.35
N VAL A 90 23.73 8.44 -12.33
CA VAL A 90 24.17 7.49 -11.31
C VAL A 90 24.47 6.16 -11.98
N LYS A 91 23.57 5.63 -12.82
CA LYS A 91 23.77 4.37 -13.54
C LYS A 91 25.07 4.36 -14.37
N ALA A 92 25.41 5.47 -15.02
CA ALA A 92 26.61 5.58 -15.85
C ALA A 92 27.92 5.72 -15.04
N ASN A 93 27.88 6.36 -13.87
CA ASN A 93 29.10 6.64 -13.08
C ASN A 93 29.34 5.66 -11.93
N LEU A 94 28.34 4.91 -11.49
CA LEU A 94 28.47 3.96 -10.38
C LEU A 94 29.56 2.89 -10.60
N PRO A 95 29.73 2.30 -11.81
CA PRO A 95 30.76 1.30 -12.05
C PRO A 95 32.19 1.80 -11.85
N LYS A 96 32.42 3.12 -12.02
CA LYS A 96 33.75 3.75 -11.85
C LYS A 96 34.24 3.72 -10.40
N TYR A 97 33.31 3.60 -9.45
CA TYR A 97 33.61 3.54 -8.02
C TYR A 97 33.48 2.13 -7.46
N SER A 98 33.47 1.08 -8.29
CA SER A 98 33.25 -0.32 -7.90
C SER A 98 34.14 -0.81 -6.75
N GLN A 99 35.30 -0.20 -6.56
CA GLN A 99 36.26 -0.48 -5.49
C GLN A 99 35.78 -0.03 -4.09
N LEU A 100 34.76 0.84 -4.01
CA LEU A 100 34.26 1.38 -2.75
C LEU A 100 33.00 0.63 -2.25
N PRO A 101 32.75 0.62 -0.92
CA PRO A 101 31.48 0.18 -0.36
C PRO A 101 30.28 0.92 -0.97
N ASN A 102 29.11 0.27 -1.03
CA ASN A 102 27.94 0.81 -1.76
C ASN A 102 27.49 2.21 -1.32
N SER A 103 27.53 2.49 -0.01
CA SER A 103 27.23 3.81 0.55
C SER A 103 28.17 4.89 0.02
N GLU A 104 29.47 4.59 -0.01
CA GLU A 104 30.52 5.51 -0.46
C GLU A 104 30.49 5.74 -1.97
N ARG A 105 30.15 4.70 -2.75
CA ARG A 105 29.91 4.82 -4.20
C ARG A 105 28.85 5.86 -4.51
N LEU A 106 27.70 5.77 -3.83
CA LEU A 106 26.60 6.71 -4.02
C LEU A 106 26.98 8.12 -3.56
N ALA A 107 27.70 8.26 -2.45
CA ALA A 107 28.17 9.54 -1.96
C ALA A 107 29.12 10.23 -2.95
N ALA A 108 30.10 9.50 -3.50
CA ALA A 108 31.05 10.00 -4.49
C ALA A 108 30.35 10.46 -5.77
N VAL A 109 29.44 9.64 -6.31
CA VAL A 109 28.64 9.97 -7.50
C VAL A 109 27.73 11.17 -7.24
N ALA A 110 27.12 11.27 -6.05
CA ALA A 110 26.29 12.42 -5.69
C ALA A 110 27.12 13.72 -5.60
N LYS A 111 28.34 13.66 -5.06
CA LYS A 111 29.27 14.80 -5.00
C LYS A 111 29.64 15.26 -6.42
N LEU A 112 29.99 14.32 -7.30
CA LEU A 112 30.31 14.62 -8.71
C LEU A 112 29.13 15.28 -9.43
N TRP A 113 27.91 14.79 -9.23
CA TRP A 113 26.70 15.39 -9.82
C TRP A 113 26.51 16.83 -9.36
N ARG A 114 26.62 17.11 -8.06
CA ARG A 114 26.47 18.47 -7.52
C ARG A 114 27.50 19.44 -8.10
N GLN A 115 28.76 19.02 -8.20
CA GLN A 115 29.83 19.82 -8.82
C GLN A 115 29.49 20.17 -10.28
N GLN A 116 29.01 19.19 -11.05
CA GLN A 116 28.61 19.41 -12.44
C GLN A 116 27.41 20.36 -12.56
N GLN A 117 26.46 20.32 -11.63
CA GLN A 117 25.33 21.26 -11.62
C GLN A 117 25.78 22.69 -11.27
N GLN A 118 26.71 22.84 -10.32
CA GLN A 118 27.26 24.16 -9.95
C GLN A 118 28.05 24.80 -11.10
N GLN A 119 28.86 24.03 -11.83
CA GLN A 119 29.58 24.53 -12.99
C GLN A 119 28.66 24.97 -14.13
N LYS A 120 27.53 24.28 -14.33
CA LYS A 120 26.52 24.68 -15.32
C LYS A 120 25.80 25.98 -14.98
N GLN A 121 25.77 26.35 -13.71
CA GLN A 121 25.11 27.57 -13.22
C GLN A 121 26.05 28.79 -13.18
N GLN A 122 27.36 28.61 -13.37
CA GLN A 122 28.30 29.73 -13.51
C GLN A 122 28.20 30.27 -14.94
N PRO A 123 27.65 31.48 -15.19
CA PRO A 123 27.66 32.07 -16.51
C PRO A 123 29.12 32.29 -16.90
N LYS A 124 29.49 31.91 -18.12
CA LYS A 124 30.82 32.18 -18.70
C LYS A 124 31.11 33.67 -18.53
N LYS A 125 31.89 34.06 -17.51
CA LYS A 125 32.42 35.42 -17.40
C LYS A 125 33.30 35.60 -18.65
N LYS A 126 32.75 36.30 -19.65
CA LYS A 126 33.48 36.75 -20.83
C LYS A 126 34.71 37.51 -20.30
N LYS A 127 35.90 36.97 -20.54
CA LYS A 127 37.13 37.74 -20.41
C LYS A 127 37.12 38.74 -21.58
N THR A 128 36.78 39.98 -21.28
CA THR A 128 37.20 41.15 -22.06
C THR A 128 38.68 41.41 -21.80
#